data_AF-A0A3D5UJK7-F1
#
_entry.id   AF-A0A3D5UJK7-F1
#
_cell.length_a   1.000
_cell.length_b   1.000
_cell.length_c   1.000
_cell.angle_alpha   90.00
_cell.angle_beta   90.00
_cell.angle_gamma   90.00
#
_symmetry.space_group_name_H-M   'P 1'
#
loop_
_entity.id
_entity.type
_entity.pdbx_description
1 polymer ?
#
loop_
_entity_poly.entity_id
_entity_poly.type
_entity_poly.pdbx_seq_one_letter_code
_entity_poly.pdbx_strand_id
1 'polypeptide(L)'
;AIVKYRLKPKTVQTTYFTLLFIAVASGIALVYQTDWMVLFTGMFAFFIGVIYSYGPVPVSRTPLGEILSGFTMGFFIPFLAVYIHIFESGPLMYGYADSIFTLRLDLDFFVRIFLFSWAPIATIANIMLANNLCDIDEDIENNRYTLPIYIGPKKALFLFELIYDSIYVVLMLLIFSQTVPLTAVISFITFVPVKRNVQKFKKTQEKKSTFSVAIANFLLINGSLLLAFVLALAF
;
A
#
# COMPACT_ATOMS: atom_id res chain seq x y z
N ALA A 1 17.83 10.79 9.55
CA ALA A 1 18.94 10.75 8.56
C ALA A 1 19.80 12.03 8.57
N ILE A 2 19.21 13.22 8.44
CA ILE A 2 19.94 14.51 8.37
C ILE A 2 20.92 14.70 9.54
N VAL A 3 20.44 14.53 10.78
CA VAL A 3 21.25 14.66 12.00
C VAL A 3 22.30 13.54 12.09
N LYS A 4 21.89 12.29 11.87
CA LYS A 4 22.73 11.10 11.98
C LYS A 4 23.89 11.07 10.97
N TYR A 5 23.67 11.53 9.74
CA TYR A 5 24.64 11.50 8.64
C TYR A 5 25.20 12.89 8.28
N ARG A 6 24.89 13.94 9.07
CA ARG A 6 25.33 15.33 8.85
C ARG A 6 25.10 15.83 7.42
N LEU A 7 23.95 15.51 6.84
CA LEU A 7 23.61 15.94 5.48
C LEU A 7 23.32 17.44 5.47
N LYS A 8 23.84 18.17 4.48
CA LYS A 8 23.54 19.60 4.30
C LYS A 8 22.06 19.75 3.95
N PRO A 9 21.29 20.62 4.65
CA PRO A 9 19.86 20.82 4.37
C PRO A 9 19.57 21.18 2.91
N LYS A 10 20.43 22.01 2.29
CA LYS A 10 20.34 22.36 0.86
C LYS A 10 20.38 21.13 -0.05
N THR A 11 21.26 20.17 0.23
CA THR A 11 21.34 18.92 -0.56
C THR A 11 20.04 18.14 -0.48
N VAL A 12 19.48 18.00 0.72
CA VAL A 12 18.21 17.28 0.91
C VAL A 12 17.06 17.99 0.19
N GLN A 13 17.01 19.33 0.26
CA GLN A 13 16.01 20.12 -0.46
C GLN A 13 16.15 19.99 -1.98
N THR A 14 17.36 20.12 -2.51
CA THR A 14 17.60 19.94 -3.96
C THR A 14 17.18 18.54 -4.39
N THR A 15 17.59 17.48 -3.68
CA THR A 15 17.17 16.10 -4.00
C THR A 15 15.65 15.95 -3.97
N TYR A 16 14.98 16.49 -2.94
CA TYR A 16 13.52 16.46 -2.85
C TYR A 16 12.84 17.13 -4.05
N PHE A 17 13.25 18.36 -4.40
CA PHE A 17 12.67 19.09 -5.53
C PHE A 17 13.00 18.43 -6.87
N THR A 18 14.18 17.84 -7.04
CA THR A 18 14.53 17.08 -8.25
C THR A 18 13.65 15.84 -8.40
N LEU A 19 13.48 15.04 -7.34
CA LEU A 19 12.62 13.86 -7.37
C LEU A 19 11.15 14.24 -7.61
N LEU A 20 10.68 15.32 -6.98
CA LEU A 20 9.33 15.85 -7.18
C LEU A 20 9.13 16.29 -8.63
N PHE A 21 10.08 17.03 -9.21
CA PHE A 21 10.02 17.45 -10.61
C PHE A 21 9.96 16.26 -11.56
N ILE A 22 10.80 15.24 -11.36
CA ILE A 22 10.79 14.02 -12.17
C ILE A 22 9.44 13.30 -12.05
N ALA A 23 8.90 13.17 -10.84
CA ALA A 23 7.61 12.53 -10.61
C ALA A 23 6.45 13.29 -11.29
N VAL A 24 6.40 14.62 -11.15
CA VAL A 24 5.37 15.46 -11.78
C VAL A 24 5.48 15.44 -13.30
N ALA A 25 6.70 15.59 -13.85
CA ALA A 25 6.92 15.53 -15.29
C ALA A 25 6.52 14.17 -15.87
N SER A 26 6.88 13.07 -15.20
CA SER A 26 6.49 11.72 -15.60
C SER A 26 4.98 11.51 -15.50
N GLY A 27 4.34 12.02 -14.45
CA GLY A 27 2.89 11.97 -14.27
C GLY A 27 2.15 12.72 -15.38
N ILE A 28 2.58 13.94 -15.74
CA ILE A 28 2.01 14.71 -16.85
C ILE A 28 2.20 13.98 -18.17
N ALA A 29 3.38 13.40 -18.42
CA ALA A 29 3.65 12.62 -19.62
C ALA A 29 2.76 11.36 -19.72
N LEU A 30 2.43 10.73 -18.59
CA LEU A 30 1.48 9.61 -18.55
C LEU A 30 0.05 10.08 -18.83
N VAL A 31 -0.39 11.20 -18.26
CA VAL A 31 -1.71 11.79 -18.52
C VAL A 31 -1.89 12.10 -20.01
N TYR A 32 -0.86 12.63 -20.66
CA TYR A 32 -0.89 12.91 -22.10
C TYR A 32 -1.03 11.63 -22.96
N GLN A 33 -0.55 10.50 -22.46
CA GLN A 33 -0.61 9.20 -23.15
C GLN A 33 -1.82 8.35 -22.75
N THR A 34 -2.60 8.78 -21.76
CA THR A 34 -3.73 8.01 -21.20
C THR A 34 -4.96 8.92 -21.08
N ASP A 35 -5.34 9.32 -19.86
CA ASP A 35 -6.50 10.16 -19.60
C ASP A 35 -6.40 10.95 -18.27
N TRP A 36 -7.48 11.66 -17.96
CA TRP A 36 -7.60 12.51 -16.77
C TRP A 36 -7.73 11.72 -15.46
N MET A 37 -8.15 10.46 -15.47
CA MET A 37 -8.22 9.62 -14.26
C MET A 37 -6.83 9.43 -13.65
N VAL A 38 -5.81 9.30 -14.50
CA VAL A 38 -4.41 9.22 -14.04
C VAL A 38 -4.01 10.51 -13.31
N LEU A 39 -4.43 11.68 -13.81
CA LEU A 39 -4.16 12.96 -13.16
C LEU A 39 -4.85 13.04 -11.80
N PHE A 40 -6.16 12.76 -11.74
CA PHE A 40 -6.93 12.84 -10.49
C PHE A 40 -6.43 11.85 -9.44
N THR A 41 -6.12 10.62 -9.86
CA THR A 41 -5.57 9.59 -8.98
C THR A 41 -4.19 10.00 -8.46
N GLY A 42 -3.32 10.52 -9.34
CA GLY A 42 -1.99 11.00 -8.96
C GLY A 42 -2.04 12.20 -8.00
N MET A 43 -2.89 13.19 -8.29
CA MET A 43 -3.11 14.34 -7.40
C MET A 43 -3.64 13.90 -6.04
N PHE A 44 -4.60 12.97 -6.00
CA PHE A 44 -5.16 12.46 -4.76
C PHE A 44 -4.14 11.67 -3.94
N ALA A 45 -3.37 10.80 -4.57
CA ALA A 45 -2.28 10.07 -3.90
C ALA A 45 -1.20 11.01 -3.36
N PHE A 46 -0.82 12.04 -4.14
CA PHE A 46 0.14 13.05 -3.70
C PHE A 46 -0.40 13.89 -2.54
N PHE A 47 -1.67 14.30 -2.61
CA PHE A 47 -2.34 15.02 -1.53
C PHE A 47 -2.31 14.23 -0.23
N ILE A 48 -2.64 12.92 -0.27
CA ILE A 48 -2.52 12.03 0.89
C ILE A 48 -1.08 12.01 1.40
N GLY A 49 -0.10 11.87 0.50
CA GLY A 49 1.33 11.89 0.86
C GLY A 49 1.77 13.16 1.60
N VAL A 50 1.27 14.33 1.18
CA VAL A 50 1.54 15.61 1.86
C VAL A 50 0.94 15.63 3.26
N ILE A 51 -0.38 15.39 3.40
CA ILE A 51 -1.05 15.43 4.72
C ILE A 51 -0.55 14.33 5.68
N TYR A 52 0.06 13.27 5.13
CA TYR A 52 0.62 12.18 5.92
C TYR A 52 1.80 12.65 6.80
N SER A 53 2.62 13.56 6.27
CA SER A 53 3.87 13.99 6.91
C SER A 53 3.88 15.47 7.30
N TYR A 54 3.08 16.30 6.63
CA TYR A 54 3.05 17.75 6.78
C TYR A 54 1.72 18.23 7.38
N GLY A 55 1.77 19.38 8.07
CA GLY A 55 0.62 20.00 8.73
C GLY A 55 0.72 19.99 10.26
N PRO A 56 -0.24 20.62 10.96
CA PRO A 56 -0.22 20.75 12.42
C PRO A 56 -0.38 19.39 13.12
N VAL A 57 -1.17 18.48 12.54
CA VAL A 57 -1.37 17.11 13.00
C VAL A 57 -1.22 16.16 11.81
N PRO A 58 0.02 15.73 11.48
CA PRO A 58 0.25 14.80 10.38
C PRO A 58 -0.47 13.46 10.63
N VAL A 59 -1.03 12.85 9.58
CA VAL A 59 -1.76 11.57 9.72
C VAL A 59 -0.88 10.45 10.28
N SER A 60 0.43 10.48 10.01
CA SER A 60 1.42 9.56 10.60
C SER A 60 1.52 9.58 12.13
N ARG A 61 0.90 10.58 12.80
CA ARG A 61 0.78 10.69 14.25
C ARG A 61 -0.59 10.24 14.79
N THR A 62 -1.47 9.75 13.93
CA THR A 62 -2.85 9.37 14.24
C THR A 62 -3.09 7.88 13.95
N PRO A 63 -4.25 7.32 14.36
CA PRO A 63 -4.62 5.93 14.08
C PRO A 63 -4.87 5.59 12.60
N LEU A 64 -4.93 6.60 11.73
CA LEU A 64 -5.18 6.43 10.31
C LEU A 64 -3.91 6.19 9.50
N GLY A 65 -2.72 6.31 10.12
CA GLY A 65 -1.45 6.21 9.43
C GLY A 65 -1.27 4.87 8.71
N GLU A 66 -1.60 3.76 9.37
CA GLU A 66 -1.45 2.41 8.84
C GLU A 66 -2.39 2.17 7.64
N ILE A 67 -3.65 2.62 7.75
CA ILE A 67 -4.65 2.46 6.68
C ILE A 67 -4.29 3.32 5.49
N LEU A 68 -3.96 4.60 5.69
CA LEU A 68 -3.65 5.50 4.58
C LEU A 68 -2.34 5.16 3.89
N SER A 69 -1.31 4.73 4.61
CA SER A 69 -0.06 4.26 3.99
C SER A 69 -0.28 2.98 3.19
N GLY A 70 -0.97 2.00 3.77
CA GLY A 70 -1.34 0.74 3.11
C GLY A 70 -2.18 0.98 1.87
N PHE A 71 -3.24 1.79 1.96
CA PHE A 71 -4.09 2.12 0.82
C PHE A 71 -3.32 2.93 -0.24
N THR A 72 -2.65 4.01 0.12
CA THR A 72 -2.03 4.89 -0.88
C THR A 72 -0.95 4.18 -1.68
N MET A 73 -0.05 3.45 -1.01
CA MET A 73 1.03 2.74 -1.69
C MET A 73 0.58 1.38 -2.22
N GLY A 74 -0.24 0.66 -1.48
CA GLY A 74 -0.66 -0.69 -1.83
C GLY A 74 -1.78 -0.75 -2.86
N PHE A 75 -2.67 0.24 -2.93
CA PHE A 75 -3.76 0.30 -3.90
C PHE A 75 -3.40 1.15 -5.13
N PHE A 76 -3.01 2.43 -4.95
CA PHE A 76 -2.85 3.31 -6.12
C PHE A 76 -1.71 2.90 -7.05
N ILE A 77 -0.63 2.30 -6.53
CA ILE A 77 0.47 1.84 -7.38
C ILE A 77 0.02 0.69 -8.30
N PRO A 78 -0.52 -0.46 -7.80
CA PRO A 78 -1.04 -1.50 -8.68
C PRO A 78 -2.23 -1.02 -9.54
N PHE A 79 -3.14 -0.21 -8.97
CA PHE A 79 -4.26 0.35 -9.71
C PHE A 79 -3.80 1.15 -10.92
N LEU A 80 -2.90 2.12 -10.74
CA LEU A 80 -2.38 2.91 -11.86
C LEU A 80 -1.60 2.04 -12.85
N ALA A 81 -0.80 1.09 -12.37
CA ALA A 81 -0.05 0.18 -13.23
C ALA A 81 -0.97 -0.65 -14.14
N VAL A 82 -2.13 -1.09 -13.64
CA VAL A 82 -3.12 -1.80 -14.46
C VAL A 82 -3.89 -0.82 -15.36
N TYR A 83 -4.42 0.27 -14.77
CA TYR A 83 -5.29 1.23 -15.45
C TYR A 83 -4.66 1.81 -16.71
N ILE A 84 -3.39 2.22 -16.67
CA ILE A 84 -2.71 2.82 -17.84
C ILE A 84 -2.59 1.86 -19.04
N HIS A 85 -2.72 0.55 -18.84
CA HIS A 85 -2.67 -0.44 -19.91
C HIS A 85 -4.05 -0.81 -20.46
N ILE A 86 -5.13 -0.49 -19.74
CA ILE A 86 -6.51 -0.88 -20.10
C ILE A 86 -7.47 0.31 -20.19
N PHE A 87 -6.98 1.55 -20.13
CA PHE A 87 -7.82 2.75 -20.08
C PHE A 87 -8.75 2.86 -21.30
N GLU A 88 -8.27 2.46 -22.50
CA GLU A 88 -9.08 2.40 -23.72
C GLU A 88 -10.24 1.40 -23.63
N SER A 89 -10.09 0.36 -22.80
CA SER A 89 -11.11 -0.67 -22.57
C SER A 89 -12.27 -0.17 -21.70
N GLY A 90 -12.15 1.02 -21.10
CA GLY A 90 -13.24 1.76 -20.48
C GLY A 90 -13.76 1.29 -19.12
N PRO A 91 -12.90 0.94 -18.14
CA PRO A 91 -13.36 0.80 -16.75
C PRO A 91 -13.94 2.11 -16.19
N LEU A 92 -13.55 3.25 -16.77
CA LEU A 92 -14.13 4.55 -16.58
C LEU A 92 -14.37 5.16 -17.96
N MET A 93 -15.61 5.50 -18.28
CA MET A 93 -15.94 6.30 -19.46
C MET A 93 -16.69 7.54 -19.01
N TYR A 94 -16.27 8.70 -19.51
CA TYR A 94 -16.98 9.95 -19.30
C TYR A 94 -17.10 10.70 -20.61
N GLY A 95 -18.20 11.43 -20.78
CA GLY A 95 -18.48 12.20 -21.98
C GLY A 95 -19.45 13.33 -21.70
N TYR A 96 -19.34 14.40 -22.47
CA TYR A 96 -20.28 15.51 -22.43
C TYR A 96 -20.76 15.80 -23.85
N ALA A 97 -22.04 15.55 -24.12
CA ALA A 97 -22.67 15.77 -25.42
C ALA A 97 -24.11 16.23 -25.21
N ASP A 98 -24.58 17.15 -26.05
CA ASP A 98 -25.97 17.66 -26.03
C ASP A 98 -26.44 18.16 -24.66
N SER A 99 -25.54 18.83 -23.92
CA SER A 99 -25.77 19.29 -22.53
C SER A 99 -25.99 18.18 -21.50
N ILE A 100 -25.61 16.93 -21.82
CA ILE A 100 -25.69 15.77 -20.95
C ILE A 100 -24.28 15.30 -20.62
N PHE A 101 -23.96 15.25 -19.33
CA PHE A 101 -22.77 14.58 -18.81
C PHE A 101 -23.10 13.11 -18.52
N THR A 102 -22.34 12.20 -19.13
CA THR A 102 -22.44 10.76 -18.89
C THR A 102 -21.19 10.28 -18.18
N LEU A 103 -21.36 9.51 -17.12
CA LEU A 103 -20.31 8.81 -16.39
C LEU A 103 -20.67 7.33 -16.26
N ARG A 104 -19.80 6.45 -16.75
CA ARG A 104 -19.93 5.00 -16.62
C ARG A 104 -18.74 4.46 -15.86
N LEU A 105 -19.04 3.70 -14.82
CA LEU A 105 -18.06 3.04 -13.95
C LEU A 105 -18.27 1.54 -14.01
N ASP A 106 -17.21 0.79 -14.32
CA ASP A 106 -17.22 -0.65 -14.18
C ASP A 106 -16.91 -1.03 -12.72
N LEU A 107 -17.97 -1.23 -11.94
CA LEU A 107 -17.85 -1.58 -10.53
C LEU A 107 -17.19 -2.96 -10.32
N ASP A 108 -17.34 -3.90 -11.26
CA ASP A 108 -16.69 -5.20 -11.16
C ASP A 108 -15.17 -5.03 -11.28
N PHE A 109 -14.71 -4.22 -12.24
CA PHE A 109 -13.30 -3.84 -12.35
C PHE A 109 -12.76 -3.22 -11.05
N PHE A 110 -13.43 -2.20 -10.50
CA PHE A 110 -12.96 -1.51 -9.28
C PHE A 110 -12.91 -2.44 -8.05
N VAL A 111 -13.87 -3.35 -7.90
CA VAL A 111 -13.85 -4.36 -6.83
C VAL A 111 -12.70 -5.34 -7.04
N ARG A 112 -12.51 -5.86 -8.26
CA ARG A 112 -11.45 -6.82 -8.56
C ARG A 112 -10.06 -6.24 -8.39
N ILE A 113 -9.82 -5.01 -8.86
CA ILE A 113 -8.51 -4.36 -8.71
C ILE A 113 -8.21 -4.01 -7.24
N PHE A 114 -9.24 -3.68 -6.45
CA PHE A 114 -9.09 -3.48 -5.01
C PHE A 114 -8.70 -4.78 -4.31
N LEU A 115 -9.41 -5.88 -4.58
CA LEU A 115 -9.09 -7.20 -4.02
C LEU A 115 -7.72 -7.71 -4.50
N PHE A 116 -7.38 -7.53 -5.77
CA PHE A 116 -6.06 -7.85 -6.34
C PHE A 116 -4.94 -7.12 -5.59
N SER A 117 -5.17 -5.85 -5.27
CA SER A 117 -4.23 -5.01 -4.52
C SER A 117 -4.23 -5.27 -3.01
N TRP A 118 -5.06 -6.18 -2.50
CA TRP A 118 -5.20 -6.39 -1.06
C TRP A 118 -3.90 -6.85 -0.40
N ALA A 119 -3.14 -7.74 -1.05
CA ALA A 119 -1.86 -8.22 -0.51
C ALA A 119 -0.85 -7.07 -0.26
N PRO A 120 -0.54 -6.19 -1.24
CA PRO A 120 0.33 -5.04 -0.98
C PRO A 120 -0.28 -4.03 0.01
N ILE A 121 -1.60 -3.78 -0.02
CA ILE A 121 -2.28 -2.92 0.98
C ILE A 121 -2.04 -3.44 2.40
N ALA A 122 -2.38 -4.71 2.63
CA ALA A 122 -2.31 -5.36 3.93
C ALA A 122 -0.87 -5.46 4.46
N THR A 123 0.09 -5.83 3.59
CA THR A 123 1.49 -5.98 3.99
C THR A 123 2.16 -4.64 4.31
N ILE A 124 1.86 -3.57 3.56
CA ILE A 124 2.36 -2.22 3.84
C ILE A 124 1.74 -1.65 5.12
N ALA A 125 0.42 -1.82 5.30
CA ALA A 125 -0.25 -1.44 6.54
C ALA A 125 0.37 -2.16 7.75
N ASN A 126 0.68 -3.46 7.62
CA ASN A 126 1.32 -4.24 8.68
C ASN A 126 2.78 -3.83 8.96
N ILE A 127 3.53 -3.35 7.96
CA ILE A 127 4.86 -2.76 8.21
C ILE A 127 4.71 -1.53 9.11
N MET A 128 3.76 -0.65 8.81
CA MET A 128 3.51 0.54 9.63
C MET A 128 2.98 0.19 11.02
N LEU A 129 2.07 -0.78 11.11
CA LEU A 129 1.55 -1.26 12.38
C LEU A 129 2.65 -1.89 13.24
N ALA A 130 3.56 -2.67 12.63
CA ALA A 130 4.71 -3.24 13.32
C ALA A 130 5.68 -2.15 13.82
N ASN A 131 5.92 -1.10 13.02
CA ASN A 131 6.74 0.03 13.47
C ASN A 131 6.12 0.68 14.70
N ASN A 132 4.83 1.02 14.62
CA ASN A 132 4.14 1.73 15.71
C ASN A 132 3.95 0.85 16.96
N LEU A 133 3.85 -0.48 16.80
CA LEU A 133 3.85 -1.43 17.93
C LEU A 133 5.19 -1.49 18.67
N CYS A 134 6.31 -1.37 17.94
CA CYS A 134 7.65 -1.32 18.54
C CYS A 134 7.95 0.04 19.20
N ASP A 135 7.33 1.11 18.70
CA ASP A 135 7.62 2.49 19.10
C ASP A 135 6.59 3.06 20.10
N ILE A 136 5.73 2.24 20.75
CA ILE A 136 4.63 2.75 21.60
C ILE A 136 5.10 3.78 22.63
N ASP A 137 6.13 3.47 23.42
CA ASP A 137 6.61 4.35 24.49
C ASP A 137 7.25 5.62 23.90
N GLU A 138 8.08 5.48 22.86
CA GLU A 138 8.71 6.60 22.15
C GLU A 138 7.66 7.50 21.47
N ASP A 139 6.58 6.93 20.94
CA ASP A 139 5.50 7.66 20.29
C ASP A 139 4.73 8.50 21.30
N ILE A 140 4.45 7.97 22.49
CA ILE A 140 3.82 8.72 23.59
C ILE A 140 4.68 9.92 24.00
N GLU A 141 5.99 9.72 24.20
CA GLU A 141 6.93 10.81 24.53
C GLU A 141 6.97 11.91 23.45
N ASN A 142 6.79 11.53 22.19
CA ASN A 142 6.79 12.44 21.04
C ASN A 142 5.39 12.98 20.67
N ASN A 143 4.38 12.80 21.53
CA ASN A 143 2.98 13.21 21.28
C ASN A 143 2.41 12.66 19.96
N ARG A 144 2.79 11.42 19.62
CA ARG A 144 2.22 10.64 18.52
C ARG A 144 1.24 9.63 19.11
N TYR A 145 -0.01 9.70 18.69
CA TYR A 145 -1.06 8.82 19.18
C TYR A 145 -1.47 7.88 18.02
N THR A 146 -0.63 6.89 17.78
CA THR A 146 -0.79 5.91 16.70
C THR A 146 -1.86 4.85 17.03
N LEU A 147 -2.25 4.04 16.05
CA LEU A 147 -3.32 3.04 16.23
C LEU A 147 -3.06 2.12 17.44
N PRO A 148 -1.85 1.56 17.66
CA PRO A 148 -1.57 0.71 18.81
C PRO A 148 -1.81 1.37 20.18
N ILE A 149 -1.62 2.70 20.27
CA ILE A 149 -1.87 3.47 21.49
C ILE A 149 -3.38 3.57 21.76
N TYR A 150 -4.18 3.78 20.72
CA TYR A 150 -5.65 3.93 20.86
C TYR A 150 -6.37 2.61 21.16
N ILE A 151 -6.05 1.53 20.43
CA ILE A 151 -6.74 0.23 20.61
C ILE A 151 -6.07 -0.66 21.65
N GLY A 152 -4.86 -0.30 22.08
CA GLY A 152 -4.02 -1.05 22.99
C GLY A 152 -3.22 -2.15 22.30
N PRO A 153 -2.04 -2.52 22.85
CA PRO A 153 -1.08 -3.43 22.22
C PRO A 153 -1.66 -4.82 21.93
N LYS A 154 -2.51 -5.35 22.83
CA LYS A 154 -3.14 -6.67 22.63
C LYS A 154 -4.05 -6.70 21.40
N LYS A 155 -4.90 -5.69 21.21
CA LYS A 155 -5.80 -5.61 20.05
C LYS A 155 -5.02 -5.30 18.78
N ALA A 156 -4.00 -4.47 18.85
CA ALA A 156 -3.13 -4.18 17.72
C ALA A 156 -2.34 -5.42 17.25
N LEU A 157 -1.85 -6.26 18.17
CA LEU A 157 -1.23 -7.54 17.82
C LEU A 157 -2.21 -8.55 17.21
N PHE A 158 -3.46 -8.56 17.69
CA PHE A 158 -4.51 -9.35 17.06
C PHE A 158 -4.84 -8.85 15.65
N LEU A 159 -4.97 -7.54 15.47
CA LEU A 159 -5.19 -6.91 14.17
C LEU A 159 -4.04 -7.21 13.19
N PHE A 160 -2.79 -7.14 13.65
CA PHE A 160 -1.61 -7.47 12.85
C PHE A 160 -1.68 -8.90 12.28
N GLU A 161 -2.10 -9.86 13.10
CA GLU A 161 -2.32 -11.25 12.66
C GLU A 161 -3.51 -11.36 11.69
N LEU A 162 -4.64 -10.73 12.01
CA LEU A 162 -5.85 -10.76 11.19
C LEU A 162 -5.62 -10.18 9.79
N ILE A 163 -4.83 -9.10 9.68
CA ILE A 163 -4.48 -8.49 8.40
C ILE A 163 -3.71 -9.49 7.53
N TYR A 164 -2.75 -10.26 8.08
CA TYR A 164 -2.07 -11.30 7.30
C TYR A 164 -3.02 -12.44 6.89
N ASP A 165 -3.91 -12.88 7.78
CA ASP A 165 -4.85 -13.95 7.47
C ASP A 165 -5.82 -13.55 6.37
N SER A 166 -6.25 -12.30 6.37
CA SER A 166 -7.15 -11.75 5.34
C SER A 166 -6.54 -11.83 3.93
N ILE A 167 -5.22 -11.79 3.79
CA ILE A 167 -4.54 -11.92 2.49
C ILE A 167 -4.82 -13.28 1.86
N TYR A 168 -4.73 -14.35 2.64
CA TYR A 168 -4.95 -15.70 2.12
C TYR A 168 -6.43 -15.96 1.81
N VAL A 169 -7.34 -15.35 2.58
CA VAL A 169 -8.78 -15.38 2.27
C VAL A 169 -9.07 -14.65 0.97
N VAL A 170 -8.57 -13.42 0.80
CA VAL A 170 -8.78 -12.65 -0.44
C VAL A 170 -8.12 -13.33 -1.64
N LEU A 171 -6.92 -13.89 -1.48
CA LEU A 171 -6.26 -14.66 -2.53
C LEU A 171 -7.09 -15.86 -2.97
N MET A 172 -7.69 -16.59 -2.01
CA MET A 172 -8.61 -17.69 -2.30
C MET A 172 -9.82 -17.21 -3.11
N LEU A 173 -10.44 -16.10 -2.71
CA LEU A 173 -11.55 -15.49 -3.45
C LEU A 173 -11.17 -15.11 -4.87
N LEU A 174 -9.99 -14.50 -5.06
CA LEU A 174 -9.49 -14.09 -6.38
C LEU A 174 -9.26 -15.29 -7.32
N ILE A 175 -8.79 -16.42 -6.80
CA ILE A 175 -8.59 -17.65 -7.58
C ILE A 175 -9.94 -18.23 -7.99
N PHE A 176 -10.90 -18.34 -7.05
CA PHE A 176 -12.23 -18.86 -7.36
C PHE A 176 -13.02 -17.96 -8.32
N SER A 177 -12.87 -16.65 -8.21
CA SER A 177 -13.49 -15.68 -9.13
C SER A 177 -12.75 -15.57 -10.47
N GLN A 178 -11.66 -16.33 -10.66
CA GLN A 178 -10.79 -16.30 -11.84
C GLN A 178 -10.24 -14.90 -12.16
N THR A 179 -10.10 -14.05 -11.14
CA THR A 179 -9.49 -12.72 -11.27
C THR A 179 -7.97 -12.83 -11.38
N VAL A 180 -7.39 -13.86 -10.76
CA VAL A 180 -5.95 -14.19 -10.85
C VAL A 180 -5.78 -15.61 -11.40
N PRO A 181 -4.64 -15.91 -12.06
CA PRO A 181 -4.37 -17.24 -12.58
C PRO A 181 -4.28 -18.29 -11.47
N LEU A 182 -4.57 -19.54 -11.81
CA LEU A 182 -4.49 -20.68 -10.88
C LEU A 182 -3.08 -20.87 -10.29
N THR A 183 -2.04 -20.44 -11.01
CA THR A 183 -0.65 -20.45 -10.51
C THR A 183 -0.47 -19.68 -9.20
N ALA A 184 -1.37 -18.72 -8.89
CA ALA A 184 -1.38 -17.97 -7.62
C ALA A 184 -1.58 -18.88 -6.39
N VAL A 185 -2.02 -20.12 -6.57
CA VAL A 185 -2.06 -21.14 -5.50
C VAL A 185 -0.68 -21.36 -4.86
N ILE A 186 0.41 -21.17 -5.60
CA ILE A 186 1.79 -21.30 -5.08
C ILE A 186 2.05 -20.35 -3.91
N SER A 187 1.41 -19.17 -3.89
CA SER A 187 1.57 -18.19 -2.81
C SER A 187 1.08 -18.70 -1.45
N PHE A 188 0.21 -19.72 -1.39
CA PHE A 188 -0.19 -20.33 -0.12
C PHE A 188 0.96 -21.04 0.61
N ILE A 189 2.05 -21.42 -0.09
CA ILE A 189 3.25 -21.96 0.55
C ILE A 189 3.85 -20.96 1.55
N THR A 190 3.64 -19.66 1.34
CA THR A 190 4.11 -18.61 2.25
C THR A 190 3.34 -18.54 3.57
N PHE A 191 2.18 -19.21 3.69
CA PHE A 191 1.34 -19.19 4.90
C PHE A 191 2.10 -19.63 6.16
N VAL A 192 2.81 -20.75 6.08
CA VAL A 192 3.56 -21.31 7.22
C VAL A 192 4.69 -20.38 7.68
N PRO A 193 5.62 -19.90 6.82
CA PRO A 193 6.66 -18.97 7.26
C PRO A 193 6.07 -17.64 7.75
N VAL A 194 5.02 -17.11 7.10
CA VAL A 194 4.35 -15.88 7.53
C VAL A 194 3.73 -16.04 8.91
N LYS A 195 3.04 -17.15 9.20
CA LYS A 195 2.49 -17.42 10.54
C LYS A 195 3.58 -17.55 11.60
N ARG A 196 4.67 -18.25 11.32
CA ARG A 196 5.82 -18.35 12.25
C ARG A 196 6.38 -16.97 12.58
N ASN A 197 6.51 -16.14 11.56
CA ASN A 197 6.94 -14.75 11.65
C ASN A 197 5.98 -13.90 12.50
N VAL A 198 4.67 -14.01 12.28
CA VAL A 198 3.65 -13.35 13.11
C VAL A 198 3.77 -13.78 14.58
N GLN A 199 3.91 -15.07 14.86
CA GLN A 199 4.06 -15.54 16.25
C GLN A 199 5.38 -15.05 16.88
N LYS A 200 6.47 -14.99 16.12
CA LYS A 200 7.73 -14.40 16.58
C LYS A 200 7.54 -12.92 16.95
N PHE A 201 6.88 -12.16 16.08
CA PHE A 201 6.59 -10.75 16.35
C PHE A 201 5.66 -10.57 17.56
N LYS A 202 4.63 -11.41 17.74
CA LYS A 202 3.71 -11.33 18.89
C LYS A 202 4.37 -11.60 20.25
N LYS A 203 5.46 -12.38 20.28
CA LYS A 203 6.21 -12.65 21.52
C LYS A 203 7.05 -11.45 21.96
N THR A 204 7.60 -10.69 21.01
CA THR A 204 8.52 -9.58 21.31
C THR A 204 8.41 -8.51 20.23
N GLN A 205 8.09 -7.27 20.61
CA GLN A 205 7.98 -6.11 19.70
C GLN A 205 9.20 -5.21 19.87
N GLU A 206 10.31 -5.57 19.23
CA GLU A 206 11.55 -4.82 19.29
C GLU A 206 12.02 -4.47 17.88
N LYS A 207 12.30 -3.19 17.65
CA LYS A 207 12.67 -2.66 16.33
C LYS A 207 13.93 -3.31 15.74
N LYS A 208 14.88 -3.70 16.59
CA LYS A 208 16.15 -4.31 16.15
C LYS A 208 15.99 -5.80 15.79
N SER A 209 15.10 -6.52 16.46
CA SER A 209 15.07 -7.99 16.42
C SER A 209 13.84 -8.56 15.71
N THR A 210 12.69 -7.88 15.77
CA THR A 210 11.43 -8.43 15.24
C THR A 210 10.73 -7.55 14.21
N PHE A 211 11.00 -6.24 14.12
CA PHE A 211 10.40 -5.39 13.07
C PHE A 211 10.69 -5.88 11.64
N SER A 212 11.90 -6.39 11.38
CA SER A 212 12.31 -6.92 10.07
C SER A 212 11.43 -8.08 9.59
N VAL A 213 10.69 -8.73 10.49
CA VAL A 213 9.75 -9.79 10.16
C VAL A 213 8.58 -9.28 9.31
N ALA A 214 8.10 -8.06 9.56
CA ALA A 214 7.03 -7.46 8.75
C ALA A 214 7.49 -7.23 7.30
N ILE A 215 8.75 -6.78 7.13
CA ILE A 215 9.40 -6.62 5.82
C ILE A 215 9.59 -7.99 5.15
N ALA A 216 10.05 -9.00 5.89
CA ALA A 216 10.21 -10.35 5.36
C ALA A 216 8.87 -10.93 4.87
N ASN A 217 7.79 -10.74 5.63
CA ASN A 217 6.44 -11.16 5.22
C ASN A 217 5.96 -10.41 3.97
N PHE A 218 6.21 -9.10 3.88
CA PHE A 218 5.92 -8.32 2.67
C PHE A 218 6.62 -8.92 1.44
N LEU A 219 7.92 -9.23 1.55
CA LEU A 219 8.70 -9.80 0.44
C LEU A 219 8.24 -11.22 0.09
N LEU A 220 7.98 -12.06 1.08
CA LEU A 220 7.50 -13.43 0.86
C LEU A 220 6.16 -13.44 0.10
N ILE A 221 5.18 -12.68 0.60
CA ILE A 221 3.83 -12.68 0.03
C ILE A 221 3.85 -12.06 -1.37
N ASN A 222 4.27 -10.80 -1.49
CA ASN A 222 4.22 -10.10 -2.78
C ASN A 222 5.21 -10.68 -3.79
N GLY A 223 6.38 -11.15 -3.35
CA GLY A 223 7.34 -11.84 -4.20
C GLY A 223 6.81 -13.18 -4.73
N SER A 224 6.11 -13.95 -3.91
CA SER A 224 5.47 -15.19 -4.37
C SER A 224 4.35 -14.93 -5.37
N LEU A 225 3.54 -13.87 -5.17
CA LEU A 225 2.48 -13.49 -6.11
C LEU A 225 3.06 -13.03 -7.45
N LEU A 226 4.12 -12.21 -7.41
CA LEU A 226 4.84 -11.82 -8.61
C LEU A 226 5.37 -13.03 -9.37
N LEU A 227 6.01 -13.98 -8.67
CA LEU A 227 6.50 -15.22 -9.28
C LEU A 227 5.35 -16.02 -9.89
N ALA A 228 4.22 -16.14 -9.19
CA ALA A 228 3.05 -16.84 -9.69
C ALA A 228 2.49 -16.22 -10.97
N PHE A 229 2.47 -14.88 -11.06
CA PHE A 229 2.03 -14.18 -12.27
C PHE A 229 3.02 -14.33 -13.42
N VAL A 230 4.33 -14.30 -13.16
CA VAL A 230 5.35 -14.58 -14.18
C VAL A 230 5.22 -16.01 -14.71
N LEU A 231 5.00 -16.99 -13.83
CA LEU A 231 4.74 -18.38 -14.25
C LEU A 231 3.48 -18.52 -15.09
N ALA A 232 2.44 -17.73 -14.81
CA ALA A 232 1.21 -17.73 -15.61
C ALA A 232 1.40 -17.18 -17.02
N LEU A 233 2.48 -16.45 -17.30
CA LEU A 233 2.80 -16.01 -18.66
C LEU A 233 3.53 -17.08 -19.47
N ALA A 234 4.06 -18.11 -18.81
CA ALA A 234 4.82 -19.19 -19.43
C ALA A 234 3.95 -20.38 -19.89
N PHE A 235 2.69 -20.42 -19.46
CA PHE A 235 1.70 -21.47 -19.76
C PHE A 235 0.37 -20.85 -20.18
#